data_AF-A0A7I8F176-F1
#
_entry.id   AF-A0A7I8F176-F1
#
_cell.length_a   1.000
_cell.length_b   1.000
_cell.length_c   1.000
_cell.angle_alpha   90.00
_cell.angle_beta   90.00
_cell.angle_gamma   90.00
#
_symmetry.space_group_name_H-M   'P 1'
#
loop_
_entity.id
_entity.type
_entity.pdbx_description
1 polymer ?
#
loop_
_entity_poly.entity_id
_entity_poly.type
_entity_poly.pdbx_seq_one_letter_code
_entity_poly.pdbx_strand_id
1 'polypeptide(L)'
;MADQFELGRFSESGKPEEQTPFDKQEQQDKLVELRNDETRVVRRLAACRRFAVSVGGSAGNYATFGQNEEVLLRSFAEIVTAHSSADGRYDQLLAQRYHKAGLTNADVQVLHERLQHLEIEEDDDYDEGNN
;
A
#
# COMPACT_ATOMS: atom_id res chain seq x y z
N MET A 1 -41.57 36.67 -25.51
CA MET A 1 -42.01 36.95 -24.12
C MET A 1 -42.93 35.80 -23.72
N ALA A 2 -42.64 34.92 -22.79
CA ALA A 2 -41.50 34.73 -21.91
C ALA A 2 -41.42 33.22 -21.59
N ASP A 3 -40.19 32.74 -21.44
CA ASP A 3 -39.78 31.40 -21.04
C ASP A 3 -39.67 31.41 -19.50
N GLN A 4 -40.30 30.47 -18.79
CA GLN A 4 -39.93 30.15 -17.39
C GLN A 4 -40.63 28.87 -16.90
N PHE A 5 -39.95 27.74 -17.07
CA PHE A 5 -40.10 26.57 -16.21
C PHE A 5 -39.04 26.69 -15.09
N GLU A 6 -39.44 27.15 -13.91
CA GLU A 6 -38.64 26.98 -12.69
C GLU A 6 -39.10 25.74 -11.96
N LEU A 7 -38.28 24.69 -11.96
CA LEU A 7 -38.35 23.58 -11.01
C LEU A 7 -37.01 22.81 -11.08
N GLY A 8 -36.24 22.85 -10.01
CA GLY A 8 -35.07 21.97 -9.90
C GLY A 8 -34.06 22.40 -8.86
N ARG A 9 -34.29 21.97 -7.61
CA ARG A 9 -33.27 21.91 -6.55
C ARG A 9 -32.01 21.22 -7.08
N PHE A 10 -30.84 21.80 -6.88
CA PHE A 10 -29.63 20.99 -6.73
C PHE A 10 -28.83 21.50 -5.53
N SER A 11 -28.68 20.56 -4.61
CA SER A 11 -27.96 20.65 -3.36
C SER A 11 -26.53 21.15 -3.57
N GLU A 12 -26.09 22.02 -2.66
CA GLU A 12 -24.69 22.17 -2.27
C GLU A 12 -24.16 20.79 -1.83
N SER A 13 -23.57 20.06 -2.78
CA SER A 13 -22.69 18.94 -2.46
C SER A 13 -21.27 19.44 -2.63
N GLY A 14 -20.50 19.34 -1.54
CA GLY A 14 -19.09 19.69 -1.49
C GLY A 14 -18.32 19.13 -2.68
N LYS A 15 -17.53 20.01 -3.31
CA LYS A 15 -16.65 19.65 -4.41
C LYS A 15 -15.71 18.54 -3.91
N PRO A 16 -15.61 17.38 -4.59
CA PRO A 16 -14.51 16.48 -4.33
C PRO A 16 -13.22 17.22 -4.67
N GLU A 17 -12.26 17.24 -3.74
CA GLU A 17 -10.94 17.80 -3.97
C GLU A 17 -10.34 17.22 -5.25
N GLU A 18 -10.20 18.08 -6.25
CA GLU A 18 -9.66 17.78 -7.56
C GLU A 18 -8.15 17.52 -7.37
N GLN A 19 -7.76 16.28 -7.11
CA GLN A 19 -6.35 15.88 -7.15
C GLN A 19 -5.77 16.26 -8.51
N THR A 20 -4.80 17.17 -8.52
CA THR A 20 -4.27 17.73 -9.76
C THR A 20 -3.62 16.64 -10.63
N PRO A 21 -3.70 16.72 -11.97
CA PRO A 21 -3.16 15.70 -12.87
C PRO A 21 -1.63 15.52 -12.79
N PHE A 22 -0.90 16.48 -12.21
CA PHE A 22 0.56 16.43 -12.06
C PHE A 22 1.02 15.43 -10.99
N ASP A 23 0.31 15.33 -9.87
CA ASP A 23 0.64 14.40 -8.78
C ASP A 23 0.51 12.93 -9.21
N LYS A 24 -0.51 12.60 -10.00
CA LYS A 24 -0.76 11.22 -10.46
C LYS A 24 0.32 10.73 -11.41
N GLN A 25 0.84 11.61 -12.26
CA GLN A 25 1.86 11.23 -13.24
C GLN A 25 3.23 11.05 -12.59
N GLU A 26 3.58 11.90 -11.63
CA GLU A 26 4.81 11.74 -10.84
C GLU A 26 4.78 10.46 -9.98
N GLN A 27 3.62 10.13 -9.38
CA GLN A 27 3.44 8.88 -8.67
C GLN A 27 3.59 7.66 -9.57
N GLN A 28 3.01 7.69 -10.78
CA GLN A 28 3.19 6.59 -11.74
C GLN A 28 4.65 6.42 -12.18
N ASP A 29 5.38 7.52 -12.40
CA ASP A 29 6.79 7.47 -12.79
C ASP A 29 7.66 6.84 -11.67
N LYS A 30 7.40 7.20 -10.41
CA LYS A 30 8.05 6.58 -9.24
C LYS A 30 7.77 5.08 -9.13
N LEU A 31 6.53 4.63 -9.42
CA LEU A 31 6.17 3.21 -9.43
C LEU A 31 6.82 2.45 -10.61
N VAL A 32 6.98 3.10 -11.76
CA VAL A 32 7.72 2.54 -12.92
C VAL A 32 9.20 2.41 -12.59
N GLU A 33 9.82 3.44 -12.01
CA GLU A 33 11.22 3.41 -11.57
C GLU A 33 11.45 2.28 -10.56
N LEU A 34 10.57 2.16 -9.56
CA LEU A 34 10.64 1.10 -8.56
C LEU A 34 10.51 -0.31 -9.17
N ARG A 35 9.65 -0.50 -10.18
CA ARG A 35 9.54 -1.77 -10.92
C ARG A 35 10.82 -2.14 -11.67
N ASN A 36 11.45 -1.14 -12.29
CA ASN A 36 12.65 -1.31 -13.10
C ASN A 36 13.90 -1.57 -12.24
N ASP A 37 13.94 -1.07 -11.01
CA ASP A 37 15.03 -1.32 -10.07
C ASP A 37 14.87 -2.66 -9.32
N GLU A 38 15.26 -3.74 -9.99
CA GLU A 38 15.31 -5.10 -9.41
C GLU A 38 16.05 -5.13 -8.07
N THR A 39 17.20 -4.45 -7.98
CA THR A 39 18.11 -4.58 -6.83
C THR A 39 17.48 -3.96 -5.60
N ARG A 40 16.87 -2.79 -5.75
CA ARG A 40 16.16 -2.09 -4.67
C ARG A 40 14.95 -2.88 -4.20
N VAL A 41 14.15 -3.43 -5.12
CA VAL A 41 12.99 -4.27 -4.78
C VAL A 41 13.42 -5.53 -4.03
N VAL A 42 14.40 -6.28 -4.55
CA VAL A 42 14.87 -7.51 -3.90
C VAL A 42 15.47 -7.24 -2.52
N ARG A 43 16.22 -6.13 -2.34
CA ARG A 43 16.77 -5.74 -1.02
C ARG A 43 15.68 -5.41 -0.01
N ARG A 44 14.67 -4.63 -0.42
CA ARG A 44 13.52 -4.27 0.42
C ARG A 44 12.72 -5.52 0.82
N LEU A 45 12.42 -6.39 -0.15
CA LEU A 45 11.74 -7.67 0.12
C LEU A 45 12.57 -8.57 1.05
N ALA A 46 13.88 -8.69 0.84
CA ALA A 46 14.74 -9.48 1.72
C ALA A 46 14.76 -8.95 3.17
N ALA A 47 14.61 -7.63 3.37
CA ALA A 47 14.44 -7.04 4.69
C ALA A 47 13.06 -7.40 5.29
N CYS A 48 11.98 -7.33 4.50
CA CYS A 48 10.64 -7.75 4.90
C CYS A 48 10.60 -9.23 5.31
N ARG A 49 11.33 -10.10 4.59
CA ARG A 49 11.48 -11.52 4.95
C ARG A 49 12.12 -11.71 6.33
N ARG A 50 13.20 -10.98 6.63
CA ARG A 50 13.88 -11.08 7.95
C ARG A 50 12.92 -10.69 9.06
N PHE A 51 12.08 -9.69 8.81
CA PHE A 51 11.02 -9.30 9.72
C PHE A 51 9.96 -10.41 9.87
N ALA A 52 9.39 -10.92 8.76
CA ALA A 52 8.38 -11.98 8.80
C ALA A 52 8.86 -13.24 9.55
N VAL A 53 10.11 -13.65 9.32
CA VAL A 53 10.75 -14.77 10.04
C VAL A 53 10.95 -14.45 11.52
N SER A 54 11.29 -13.21 11.87
CA SER A 54 11.44 -12.78 13.27
C SER A 54 10.10 -12.72 14.01
N VAL A 55 8.99 -12.46 13.30
CA VAL A 55 7.65 -12.44 13.87
C VAL A 55 7.10 -13.87 13.99
N GLY A 56 7.25 -14.70 12.95
CA GLY A 56 6.75 -16.07 12.93
C GLY A 56 7.59 -17.09 13.70
N GLY A 57 8.88 -16.81 13.94
CA GLY A 57 9.79 -17.64 14.71
C GLY A 57 9.85 -17.22 16.18
N SER A 58 9.94 -18.19 17.10
CA SER A 58 9.90 -18.04 18.57
C SER A 58 11.04 -17.22 19.23
N ALA A 59 11.44 -16.07 18.68
CA ALA A 59 12.44 -15.20 19.25
C ALA A 59 11.78 -13.98 19.92
N GLY A 60 11.84 -13.92 21.24
CA GLY A 60 11.31 -12.83 22.09
C GLY A 60 12.01 -11.47 21.95
N ASN A 61 12.36 -11.06 20.72
CA ASN A 61 13.02 -9.78 20.39
C ASN A 61 12.08 -8.79 19.67
N TYR A 62 10.77 -8.87 19.94
CA TYR A 62 9.75 -7.95 19.40
C TYR A 62 10.03 -6.46 19.71
N ALA A 63 10.73 -6.16 20.80
CA ALA A 63 10.91 -4.79 21.31
C ALA A 63 11.75 -3.85 20.41
N THR A 64 12.52 -4.36 19.45
CA THR A 64 13.43 -3.53 18.62
C THR A 64 12.89 -3.23 17.23
N PHE A 65 11.83 -3.93 16.79
CA PHE A 65 11.34 -3.84 15.42
C PHE A 65 10.17 -2.88 15.23
N GLY A 66 9.45 -2.46 16.29
CA GLY A 66 8.23 -1.66 16.16
C GLY A 66 8.39 -0.36 15.34
N GLN A 67 9.54 0.33 15.41
CA GLN A 67 9.76 1.55 14.60
C GLN A 67 10.23 1.29 13.16
N ASN A 68 10.76 0.10 12.87
CA ASN A 68 11.18 -0.27 11.52
C ASN A 68 10.12 -1.11 10.78
N GLU A 69 9.15 -1.67 11.51
CA GLU A 69 8.06 -2.48 11.00
C GLU A 69 7.19 -1.69 10.02
N GLU A 70 6.67 -0.53 10.43
CA GLU A 70 5.83 0.31 9.58
C GLU A 70 6.54 0.68 8.25
N VAL A 71 7.81 1.09 8.32
CA VAL A 71 8.59 1.46 7.13
C VAL A 71 8.78 0.27 6.18
N LEU A 72 8.96 -0.94 6.73
CA LEU A 72 9.08 -2.17 5.94
C LEU A 72 7.75 -2.57 5.33
N LEU A 73 6.65 -2.51 6.08
CA LEU A 73 5.30 -2.83 5.61
C LEU A 73 4.84 -1.84 4.55
N ARG A 74 5.05 -0.52 4.75
CA ARG A 74 4.81 0.51 3.73
C ARG A 74 5.65 0.26 2.48
N SER A 75 6.93 -0.08 2.64
CA SER A 75 7.78 -0.43 1.49
C SER A 75 7.29 -1.68 0.75
N PHE A 76 6.73 -2.67 1.46
CA PHE A 76 6.12 -3.85 0.86
C PHE A 76 4.86 -3.47 0.09
N ALA A 77 3.97 -2.65 0.67
CA ALA A 77 2.78 -2.12 0.02
C ALA A 77 3.11 -1.33 -1.25
N GLU A 78 4.13 -0.47 -1.22
CA GLU A 78 4.61 0.26 -2.40
C GLU A 78 5.02 -0.69 -3.53
N ILE A 79 5.72 -1.77 -3.21
CA ILE A 79 6.17 -2.77 -4.20
C ILE A 79 4.96 -3.53 -4.76
N VAL A 80 4.03 -3.95 -3.91
CA VAL A 80 2.80 -4.64 -4.33
C VAL A 80 1.99 -3.73 -5.25
N THR A 81 1.77 -2.48 -4.86
CA THR A 81 1.05 -1.48 -5.67
C THR A 81 1.77 -1.20 -6.98
N ALA A 82 3.10 -1.10 -6.98
CA ALA A 82 3.87 -0.90 -8.20
C ALA A 82 3.70 -2.07 -9.19
N HIS A 83 3.53 -3.30 -8.68
CA HIS A 83 3.34 -4.50 -9.51
C HIS A 83 1.88 -4.91 -9.66
N SER A 84 0.95 -4.25 -8.97
CA SER A 84 -0.48 -4.44 -9.12
C SER A 84 -0.91 -3.78 -10.42
N SER A 85 -1.29 -4.60 -11.40
CA SER A 85 -1.83 -4.15 -12.68
C SER A 85 -3.20 -4.78 -12.85
N ALA A 86 -4.20 -4.01 -13.28
CA ALA A 86 -5.53 -4.53 -13.55
C ALA A 86 -5.52 -5.73 -14.53
N ASP A 87 -4.57 -5.73 -15.47
CA ASP A 87 -4.35 -6.80 -16.44
C ASP A 87 -3.44 -7.95 -15.96
N GLY A 88 -2.94 -7.90 -14.71
CA GLY A 88 -2.04 -8.91 -14.15
C GLY A 88 -0.66 -9.04 -14.83
N ARG A 89 -0.30 -8.05 -15.66
CA ARG A 89 0.92 -8.10 -16.50
C ARG A 89 2.22 -8.27 -15.70
N TYR A 90 2.26 -7.77 -14.46
CA TYR A 90 3.46 -7.80 -13.63
C TYR A 90 3.42 -8.86 -12.53
N ASP A 91 2.39 -9.71 -12.47
CA ASP A 91 2.30 -10.78 -11.45
C ASP A 91 3.46 -11.76 -11.53
N GLN A 92 3.84 -12.17 -12.75
CA GLN A 92 4.99 -13.05 -12.95
C GLN A 92 6.30 -12.36 -12.53
N LEU A 93 6.43 -11.06 -12.77
CA LEU A 93 7.61 -10.30 -12.36
C LEU A 93 7.67 -10.23 -10.83
N LEU A 94 6.56 -9.93 -10.16
CA LEU A 94 6.47 -9.88 -8.71
C LEU A 94 6.79 -11.24 -8.07
N ALA A 95 6.26 -12.33 -8.62
CA ALA A 95 6.56 -13.69 -8.17
C ALA A 95 8.06 -14.02 -8.29
N GLN A 96 8.73 -13.60 -9.38
CA GLN A 96 10.18 -13.75 -9.52
C GLN A 96 10.94 -12.92 -8.49
N ARG A 97 10.46 -11.71 -8.17
CA ARG A 97 11.06 -10.85 -7.13
C ARG A 97 10.95 -11.48 -5.75
N TYR A 98 9.80 -12.07 -5.41
CA TYR A 98 9.62 -12.82 -4.17
C TYR A 98 10.59 -14.00 -4.08
N HIS A 99 10.70 -14.78 -5.16
CA HIS A 99 11.63 -15.90 -5.19
C HIS A 99 13.10 -15.48 -5.03
N LYS A 100 13.53 -14.41 -5.73
CA LYS A 100 14.90 -13.87 -5.61
C LYS A 100 15.20 -13.32 -4.21
N ALA A 101 14.21 -12.72 -3.55
CA ALA A 101 14.34 -12.26 -2.17
C ALA A 101 14.24 -13.39 -1.14
N GLY A 102 13.92 -14.61 -1.58
CA GLY A 102 13.78 -15.79 -0.74
C GLY A 102 12.51 -15.79 0.11
N LEU A 103 11.51 -14.98 -0.23
CA LEU A 103 10.22 -15.00 0.45
C LEU A 103 9.48 -16.28 0.08
N THR A 104 8.98 -16.96 1.10
CA THR A 104 8.02 -18.04 0.95
C THR A 104 6.59 -17.49 0.95
N ASN A 105 5.62 -18.29 0.49
CA ASN A 105 4.21 -17.88 0.57
C ASN A 105 3.75 -17.61 2.01
N ALA A 106 4.29 -18.31 3.00
CA ALA A 106 3.99 -18.06 4.40
C ALA A 106 4.52 -16.69 4.86
N ASP A 107 5.75 -16.31 4.46
CA ASP A 107 6.30 -14.99 4.77
C ASP A 107 5.46 -13.87 4.14
N VAL A 108 5.03 -14.07 2.89
CA VAL A 108 4.16 -13.12 2.16
C VAL A 108 2.81 -12.99 2.85
N GLN A 109 2.20 -14.08 3.31
CA GLN A 109 0.95 -14.04 4.07
C GLN A 109 1.10 -13.24 5.37
N VAL A 110 2.14 -13.51 6.16
CA VAL A 110 2.39 -12.76 7.41
C VAL A 110 2.57 -11.27 7.13
N LEU A 111 3.28 -10.89 6.06
CA LEU A 111 3.44 -9.49 5.68
C LEU A 111 2.12 -8.84 5.24
N HIS A 112 1.26 -9.56 4.51
CA HIS A 112 -0.07 -9.08 4.15
C HIS A 112 -0.98 -8.92 5.36
N GLU A 113 -1.01 -9.89 6.27
CA GLU A 113 -1.80 -9.81 7.51
C GLU A 113 -1.35 -8.61 8.35
N ARG A 114 -0.04 -8.42 8.50
CA ARG A 114 0.53 -7.28 9.24
C ARG A 114 0.24 -5.94 8.58
N LEU A 115 0.30 -5.88 7.25
CA LEU A 115 -0.04 -4.67 6.51
C LEU A 115 -1.51 -4.30 6.71
N GLN A 116 -2.42 -5.27 6.67
CA GLN A 116 -3.84 -5.04 6.94
C GLN A 116 -4.10 -4.52 8.36
N HIS A 117 -3.37 -5.05 9.35
CA HIS A 117 -3.46 -4.55 10.72
C HIS A 117 -3.02 -3.07 10.82
N LEU A 118 -1.95 -2.68 10.13
CA LEU A 118 -1.47 -1.30 10.11
C LEU A 118 -2.49 -0.33 9.48
N GLU A 119 -3.14 -0.75 8.38
CA GLU A 119 -4.17 0.06 7.70
C GLU A 119 -5.43 0.24 8.56
N ILE A 120 -5.78 -0.73 9.42
CA ILE A 120 -6.92 -0.62 10.34
C ILE A 120 -6.61 0.33 11.50
N GLU A 121 -5.38 0.35 12.01
CA GLU A 121 -4.97 1.27 13.09
C GLU A 121 -4.90 2.74 12.65
N GLU A 122 -4.73 3.04 11.35
CA GLU A 122 -4.78 4.42 10.81
C GLU A 122 -6.22 4.94 10.57
N ASP A 123 -7.23 4.08 10.48
CA ASP A 123 -8.63 4.46 10.24
C ASP A 123 -9.46 4.61 11.54
N ASP A 124 -8.95 4.11 12.68
CA ASP A 124 -9.62 4.15 14.00
C ASP A 124 -9.51 5.53 14.72
N ASP A 125 -9.06 6.60 14.04
CA ASP A 125 -9.07 7.98 14.59
C ASP A 125 -10.37 8.77 14.27
N TYR A 126 -11.46 8.08 13.89
CA TYR A 126 -12.77 8.69 13.64
C TYR A 126 -13.96 7.88 14.22
N ASP A 127 -13.94 7.49 15.49
CA ASP A 127 -15.20 7.19 16.21
C ASP A 127 -15.14 7.48 17.71
N GLU A 128 -14.69 8.68 18.11
CA GLU A 128 -14.95 9.18 19.47
C GLU A 128 -15.64 10.55 19.43
N GLY A 129 -16.96 10.53 19.26
CA GLY A 129 -17.85 11.66 19.53
C GLY A 129 -19.24 11.42 18.96
N ASN A 130 -20.30 11.18 19.71
CA ASN A 130 -20.55 11.54 21.10
C ASN A 130 -21.81 10.79 21.57
N ASN A 131 -21.74 10.28 22.79
CA ASN A 131 -22.86 9.76 23.57
C ASN A 131 -23.91 10.83 23.89
#